data_AF-A0AAP9ZVC2-F1
#
_entry.id   AF-A0AAP9ZVC2-F1
#
_cell.length_a   1.000
_cell.length_b   1.000
_cell.length_c   1.000
_cell.angle_alpha   90.00
_cell.angle_beta   90.00
_cell.angle_gamma   90.00
#
_symmetry.space_group_name_H-M   'P 1'
#
loop_
_entity.id
_entity.type
_entity.pdbx_description
1 polymer ?
#
loop_
_entity_poly.entity_id
_entity_poly.type
_entity_poly.pdbx_seq_one_letter_code
_entity_poly.pdbx_strand_id
1 'polypeptide(L)'
;MDIRRIAIVGAGVIGASWAAFYLTQGFDVVATDPAPQADARLRDALAAFLGERAAEPSARLSFDADLVRALDGVDFVQENGPERLDLKRALYRQMDDVLPAHVPIASSSSGLKMSEIQTACAKHPERCLIAHPFNPPHLIPLVELVGGDATGQDVIARVKQFYDALGKQTIVLNKEMTGHVANRLAAALFREVYHLVGEGVVSVADADKAVAWGPGLRWGLMGQCLTYHLGGGAGGIAHFLEHLSGPITSWWDDLGTPSFDPEVDRKLTDELRTIQGERSMQELAAERDRLLVELIDARRRSFLP
;
A
#
# COMPACT_ATOMS: atom_id res chain seq x y z
N MET A 1 -10.23 -15.98 -14.41
CA MET A 1 -9.91 -16.77 -13.21
C MET A 1 -11.12 -16.68 -12.31
N ASP A 2 -11.67 -17.80 -11.88
CA ASP A 2 -12.81 -17.81 -10.96
C ASP A 2 -12.25 -17.89 -9.53
N ILE A 3 -11.90 -16.74 -8.96
CA ILE A 3 -11.42 -16.65 -7.58
C ILE A 3 -12.64 -16.59 -6.69
N ARG A 4 -12.77 -17.52 -5.74
CA ARG A 4 -13.84 -17.50 -4.73
C ARG A 4 -13.27 -17.55 -3.32
N ARG A 5 -12.21 -18.33 -3.13
CA ARG A 5 -11.55 -18.50 -1.83
C ARG A 5 -10.14 -17.90 -1.82
N ILE A 6 -9.88 -17.01 -0.87
CA ILE A 6 -8.62 -16.27 -0.74
C ILE A 6 -7.92 -16.62 0.57
N ALA A 7 -6.63 -16.94 0.49
CA ALA A 7 -5.80 -17.10 1.68
C ALA A 7 -5.13 -15.78 2.08
N ILE A 8 -5.24 -15.40 3.34
CA ILE A 8 -4.45 -14.34 3.98
C ILE A 8 -3.36 -14.99 4.82
N VAL A 9 -2.11 -14.93 4.35
CA VAL A 9 -0.95 -15.50 5.07
C VAL A 9 -0.29 -14.40 5.88
N GLY A 10 -0.48 -14.41 7.20
CA GLY A 10 -0.11 -13.34 8.12
C GLY A 10 -1.31 -12.42 8.41
N ALA A 11 -1.76 -12.39 9.66
CA ALA A 11 -2.96 -11.69 10.11
C ALA A 11 -2.66 -10.41 10.92
N GLY A 12 -1.49 -9.79 10.66
CA GLY A 12 -1.14 -8.46 11.18
C GLY A 12 -1.96 -7.34 10.55
N VAL A 13 -1.53 -6.09 10.72
CA VAL A 13 -2.27 -4.88 10.26
C VAL A 13 -2.66 -4.95 8.77
N ILE A 14 -1.70 -5.26 7.89
CA ILE A 14 -1.94 -5.34 6.45
C ILE A 14 -2.84 -6.53 6.09
N GLY A 15 -2.58 -7.70 6.69
CA GLY A 15 -3.38 -8.91 6.45
C GLY A 15 -4.83 -8.76 6.91
N ALA A 16 -5.06 -8.19 8.09
CA ALA A 16 -6.40 -7.89 8.60
C ALA A 16 -7.14 -6.90 7.70
N SER A 17 -6.43 -5.91 7.15
CA SER A 17 -7.01 -4.97 6.21
C SER A 17 -7.35 -5.62 4.86
N TRP A 18 -6.53 -6.53 4.34
CA TRP A 18 -6.87 -7.30 3.14
C TRP A 18 -8.04 -8.24 3.38
N ALA A 19 -8.08 -8.92 4.54
CA ALA A 19 -9.21 -9.74 4.94
C ALA A 19 -10.50 -8.91 4.96
N ALA A 20 -10.49 -7.73 5.60
CA ALA A 20 -11.64 -6.82 5.60
C ALA A 20 -12.07 -6.47 4.18
N PHE A 21 -11.12 -6.11 3.31
CA PHE A 21 -11.41 -5.80 1.91
C PHE A 21 -12.09 -6.97 1.20
N TYR A 22 -11.46 -8.14 1.13
CA TYR A 22 -12.01 -9.28 0.39
C TYR A 22 -13.33 -9.79 0.95
N LEU A 23 -13.50 -9.82 2.28
CA LEU A 23 -14.77 -10.20 2.90
C LEU A 23 -15.90 -9.25 2.47
N THR A 24 -15.64 -7.93 2.43
CA THR A 24 -16.65 -6.96 1.95
C THR A 24 -16.93 -7.03 0.44
N GLN A 25 -16.05 -7.67 -0.34
CA GLN A 25 -16.29 -7.99 -1.74
C GLN A 25 -17.04 -9.34 -1.93
N GLY A 26 -17.35 -10.05 -0.84
CA GLY A 26 -18.11 -11.30 -0.86
C GLY A 26 -17.28 -12.57 -1.08
N PHE A 27 -15.95 -12.49 -0.96
CA PHE A 27 -15.08 -13.68 -1.03
C PHE A 27 -15.13 -14.50 0.26
N ASP A 28 -14.88 -15.80 0.13
CA ASP A 28 -14.55 -16.64 1.27
C ASP A 28 -13.07 -16.45 1.62
N VAL A 29 -12.79 -16.10 2.87
CA VAL A 29 -11.41 -15.82 3.32
C VAL A 29 -10.99 -16.85 4.36
N VAL A 30 -9.79 -17.39 4.17
CA VAL A 30 -9.11 -18.19 5.17
C VAL A 30 -7.84 -17.46 5.59
N ALA A 31 -7.73 -17.13 6.86
CA ALA A 31 -6.54 -16.49 7.42
C ALA A 31 -5.67 -17.51 8.15
N THR A 32 -4.36 -17.31 8.08
CA THR A 32 -3.39 -18.12 8.82
C THR A 32 -2.30 -17.25 9.40
N ASP A 33 -1.95 -17.49 10.66
CA ASP A 33 -0.89 -16.81 11.37
C ASP A 33 -0.44 -17.70 12.55
N PRO A 34 0.88 -17.95 12.71
CA PRO A 34 1.38 -18.81 13.78
C PRO A 34 1.33 -18.14 15.17
N ALA A 35 1.10 -16.83 15.24
CA ALA A 35 1.12 -16.11 16.50
C ALA A 35 -0.10 -16.49 17.37
N PRO A 36 0.10 -16.67 18.69
CA PRO A 36 -1.01 -16.88 19.61
C PRO A 36 -2.07 -15.77 19.48
N GLN A 37 -3.34 -16.16 19.60
CA GLN A 37 -4.49 -15.23 19.55
C GLN A 37 -4.58 -14.41 18.26
N ALA A 38 -3.92 -14.82 17.16
CA ALA A 38 -4.02 -14.09 15.89
C ALA A 38 -5.45 -14.06 15.33
N ASP A 39 -6.23 -15.14 15.48
CA ASP A 39 -7.66 -15.15 15.10
C ASP A 39 -8.48 -14.10 15.86
N ALA A 40 -8.32 -14.03 17.19
CA ALA A 40 -9.01 -13.05 18.02
C ALA A 40 -8.64 -11.62 17.60
N ARG A 41 -7.35 -11.32 17.45
CA ARG A 41 -6.87 -10.00 17.00
C ARG A 41 -7.35 -9.64 15.60
N LEU A 42 -7.42 -10.62 14.69
CA LEU A 42 -7.97 -10.42 13.36
C LEU A 42 -9.44 -10.02 13.44
N ARG A 43 -10.24 -10.74 14.23
CA ARG A 43 -11.67 -10.44 14.41
C ARG A 43 -11.90 -9.07 15.05
N ASP A 44 -11.08 -8.69 16.03
CA ASP A 44 -11.13 -7.36 16.65
C ASP A 44 -10.80 -6.27 15.62
N ALA A 45 -9.78 -6.49 14.78
CA ALA A 45 -9.44 -5.55 13.71
C ALA A 45 -10.56 -5.44 12.67
N LEU A 46 -11.20 -6.54 12.28
CA LEU A 46 -12.36 -6.52 11.38
C LEU A 46 -13.53 -5.74 11.98
N ALA A 47 -13.82 -5.93 13.27
CA ALA A 47 -14.85 -5.17 13.98
C ALA A 47 -14.52 -3.68 14.00
N ALA A 48 -13.25 -3.31 14.22
CA ALA A 48 -12.80 -1.92 14.21
C ALA A 48 -12.90 -1.28 12.81
N PHE A 49 -12.53 -2.01 11.75
CA PHE A 49 -12.55 -1.48 10.37
C PHE A 49 -13.96 -1.41 9.77
N LEU A 50 -14.82 -2.38 10.08
CA LEU A 50 -16.14 -2.52 9.44
C LEU A 50 -17.30 -2.04 10.32
N GLY A 51 -17.07 -1.84 11.63
CA GLY A 51 -18.10 -1.43 12.57
C GLY A 51 -19.30 -2.38 12.56
N GLU A 52 -20.51 -1.83 12.53
CA GLU A 52 -21.76 -2.61 12.51
C GLU A 52 -21.89 -3.53 11.28
N ARG A 53 -21.15 -3.22 10.19
CA ARG A 53 -21.15 -4.02 8.97
C ARG A 53 -20.27 -5.27 9.08
N ALA A 54 -19.55 -5.48 10.18
CA ALA A 54 -18.61 -6.60 10.33
C ALA A 54 -19.28 -7.98 10.33
N ALA A 55 -20.52 -8.09 10.81
CA ALA A 55 -21.16 -9.37 11.10
C ALA A 55 -21.35 -10.27 9.86
N GLU A 56 -21.89 -9.72 8.77
CA GLU A 56 -22.15 -10.50 7.55
C GLU A 56 -20.85 -10.91 6.83
N PRO A 57 -19.88 -10.00 6.58
CA PRO A 57 -18.59 -10.37 6.00
C PRO A 57 -17.83 -11.38 6.87
N SER A 58 -17.84 -11.22 8.19
CA SER A 58 -17.10 -12.13 9.10
C SER A 58 -17.62 -13.56 9.09
N ALA A 59 -18.83 -13.82 8.60
CA ALA A 59 -19.37 -15.18 8.47
C ALA A 59 -18.62 -16.00 7.39
N ARG A 60 -17.94 -15.34 6.46
CA ARG A 60 -17.11 -15.94 5.41
C ARG A 60 -15.64 -16.08 5.81
N LEU A 61 -15.28 -15.67 7.03
CA LEU A 61 -13.94 -15.82 7.56
C LEU A 61 -13.77 -17.16 8.29
N SER A 62 -12.78 -17.92 7.85
CA SER A 62 -12.22 -19.05 8.60
C SER A 62 -10.77 -18.75 9.00
N PHE A 63 -10.28 -19.43 10.04
CA PHE A 63 -8.91 -19.31 10.51
C PHE A 63 -8.31 -20.69 10.78
N ASP A 64 -7.09 -20.92 10.32
CA ASP A 64 -6.27 -22.07 10.72
C ASP A 64 -4.82 -21.62 10.91
N ALA A 65 -4.23 -21.90 12.07
CA ALA A 65 -2.85 -21.55 12.38
C ALA A 65 -1.83 -22.36 11.55
N ASP A 66 -2.25 -23.49 10.97
CA ASP A 66 -1.42 -24.29 10.08
C ASP A 66 -1.55 -23.80 8.64
N LEU A 67 -0.42 -23.38 8.06
CA LEU A 67 -0.37 -22.85 6.70
C LEU A 67 -0.91 -23.86 5.67
N VAL A 68 -0.54 -25.14 5.77
CA VAL A 68 -0.89 -26.13 4.75
C VAL A 68 -2.39 -26.38 4.74
N ARG A 69 -3.01 -26.52 5.93
CA ARG A 69 -4.47 -26.66 6.03
C ARG A 69 -5.21 -25.41 5.56
N ALA A 70 -4.67 -24.22 5.85
CA ALA A 70 -5.27 -22.96 5.40
C ALA A 70 -5.25 -22.79 3.88
N LEU A 71 -4.31 -23.43 3.17
CA LEU A 71 -4.17 -23.33 1.71
C LEU A 71 -5.03 -24.34 0.93
N ASP A 72 -5.77 -25.23 1.62
CA ASP A 72 -6.62 -26.19 0.94
C ASP A 72 -7.78 -25.51 0.17
N GLY A 73 -7.84 -25.78 -1.14
CA GLY A 73 -8.88 -25.26 -2.03
C GLY A 73 -8.89 -23.74 -2.22
N VAL A 74 -7.77 -23.04 -2.02
CA VAL A 74 -7.68 -21.59 -2.25
C VAL A 74 -7.33 -21.26 -3.70
N ASP A 75 -7.90 -20.19 -4.24
CA ASP A 75 -7.74 -19.76 -5.64
C ASP A 75 -6.72 -18.62 -5.79
N PHE A 76 -6.42 -17.93 -4.68
CA PHE A 76 -5.51 -16.79 -4.63
C PHE A 76 -4.90 -16.67 -3.23
N VAL A 77 -3.61 -16.32 -3.15
CA VAL A 77 -2.94 -16.07 -1.87
C VAL A 77 -2.44 -14.63 -1.81
N GLN A 78 -2.83 -13.94 -0.74
CA GLN A 78 -2.24 -12.67 -0.34
C GLN A 78 -1.33 -12.90 0.88
N GLU A 79 -0.03 -12.83 0.65
CA GLU A 79 1.01 -12.98 1.68
C GLU A 79 1.34 -11.63 2.32
N ASN A 80 1.23 -11.57 3.65
CA ASN A 80 1.37 -10.39 4.52
C ASN A 80 2.23 -10.69 5.74
N GLY A 81 3.08 -11.71 5.66
CA GLY A 81 4.03 -12.06 6.70
C GLY A 81 5.12 -10.99 6.87
N PRO A 82 5.98 -11.16 7.89
CA PRO A 82 6.98 -10.15 8.26
C PRO A 82 7.87 -9.72 7.09
N GLU A 83 8.34 -8.47 7.14
CA GLU A 83 9.25 -7.89 6.14
C GLU A 83 10.69 -8.42 6.32
N ARG A 84 10.84 -9.74 6.17
CA ARG A 84 12.07 -10.50 6.38
C ARG A 84 12.22 -11.54 5.28
N LEU A 85 13.31 -11.42 4.50
CA LEU A 85 13.53 -12.26 3.31
C LEU A 85 13.61 -13.76 3.64
N ASP A 86 14.22 -14.13 4.76
CA ASP A 86 14.34 -15.51 5.21
C ASP A 86 12.96 -16.13 5.51
N LEU A 87 12.09 -15.38 6.20
CA LEU A 87 10.74 -15.82 6.50
C LEU A 87 9.86 -15.87 5.25
N LYS A 88 9.91 -14.87 4.37
CA LYS A 88 9.14 -14.89 3.11
C LYS A 88 9.58 -16.04 2.21
N ARG A 89 10.88 -16.31 2.08
CA ARG A 89 11.37 -17.48 1.34
C ARG A 89 10.87 -18.80 1.93
N ALA A 90 10.83 -18.92 3.26
CA ALA A 90 10.29 -20.12 3.90
C ALA A 90 8.79 -20.31 3.61
N LEU A 91 8.00 -19.24 3.71
CA LEU A 91 6.57 -19.25 3.36
C LEU A 91 6.35 -19.60 1.89
N TYR A 92 7.08 -18.94 0.98
CA TYR A 92 6.95 -19.16 -0.45
C TYR A 92 7.34 -20.58 -0.86
N ARG A 93 8.36 -21.19 -0.25
CA ARG A 93 8.69 -22.61 -0.45
C ARG A 93 7.52 -23.52 -0.07
N GLN A 94 6.95 -23.32 1.12
CA GLN A 94 5.84 -24.14 1.60
C GLN A 94 4.58 -23.98 0.73
N MET A 95 4.26 -22.74 0.34
CA MET A 95 3.16 -22.46 -0.58
C MET A 95 3.42 -23.08 -1.96
N ASP A 96 4.66 -23.01 -2.45
CA ASP A 96 5.03 -23.61 -3.72
C ASP A 96 4.87 -25.13 -3.72
N ASP A 97 5.13 -25.76 -2.57
CA ASP A 97 5.04 -27.20 -2.42
C ASP A 97 3.62 -27.76 -2.48
N VAL A 98 2.62 -26.99 -2.03
CA VAL A 98 1.25 -27.48 -1.80
C VAL A 98 0.20 -26.87 -2.73
N LEU A 99 0.43 -25.65 -3.26
CA LEU A 99 -0.53 -24.97 -4.12
C LEU A 99 -0.45 -25.47 -5.57
N PRO A 100 -1.58 -25.62 -6.28
CA PRO A 100 -1.60 -25.86 -7.72
C PRO A 100 -0.97 -24.72 -8.53
N ALA A 101 -0.21 -25.05 -9.59
CA ALA A 101 0.55 -24.10 -10.42
C ALA A 101 -0.20 -22.84 -10.88
N HIS A 102 -1.52 -22.92 -11.02
CA HIS A 102 -2.34 -21.81 -11.51
C HIS A 102 -2.69 -20.75 -10.44
N VAL A 103 -2.56 -21.07 -9.14
CA VAL A 103 -2.92 -20.19 -8.01
C VAL A 103 -1.86 -19.10 -7.84
N PRO A 104 -2.18 -17.80 -8.03
CA PRO A 104 -1.22 -16.72 -7.83
C PRO A 104 -0.87 -16.53 -6.36
N ILE A 105 0.38 -16.15 -6.09
CA ILE A 105 0.89 -15.83 -4.75
C ILE A 105 1.41 -14.40 -4.74
N ALA A 106 0.60 -13.49 -4.22
CA ALA A 106 0.87 -12.06 -4.15
C ALA A 106 1.44 -11.65 -2.79
N SER A 107 2.67 -11.12 -2.74
CA SER A 107 3.23 -10.57 -1.50
C SER A 107 2.86 -9.10 -1.34
N SER A 108 2.54 -8.68 -0.12
CA SER A 108 2.39 -7.29 0.29
C SER A 108 3.73 -6.62 0.68
N SER A 109 4.88 -7.24 0.37
CA SER A 109 6.21 -6.66 0.61
C SER A 109 6.31 -5.23 0.10
N SER A 110 6.91 -4.36 0.91
CA SER A 110 7.11 -2.92 0.64
C SER A 110 8.53 -2.58 0.19
N GLY A 111 9.49 -3.49 0.43
CA GLY A 111 10.91 -3.26 0.16
C GLY A 111 11.67 -4.46 -0.42
N LEU A 112 11.20 -5.69 -0.19
CA LEU A 112 11.84 -6.89 -0.74
C LEU A 112 11.43 -7.12 -2.19
N LYS A 113 12.38 -7.59 -3.00
CA LYS A 113 12.16 -7.91 -4.41
C LYS A 113 11.57 -9.31 -4.56
N MET A 114 10.61 -9.46 -5.47
CA MET A 114 10.11 -10.78 -5.84
C MET A 114 11.19 -11.64 -6.49
N SER A 115 12.12 -11.06 -7.26
CA SER A 115 13.28 -11.83 -7.78
C SER A 115 14.09 -12.52 -6.69
N GLU A 116 14.12 -11.96 -5.47
CA GLU A 116 14.80 -12.56 -4.33
C GLU A 116 13.90 -13.55 -3.58
N ILE A 117 12.60 -13.27 -3.45
CA ILE A 117 11.64 -14.15 -2.77
C ILE A 117 11.40 -15.43 -3.57
N GLN A 118 11.17 -15.29 -4.87
CA GLN A 118 10.81 -16.39 -5.78
C GLN A 118 11.91 -17.44 -5.93
N THR A 119 13.17 -17.15 -5.54
CA THR A 119 14.27 -18.14 -5.58
C THR A 119 14.01 -19.35 -4.68
N ALA A 120 13.08 -19.23 -3.73
CA ALA A 120 12.66 -20.33 -2.87
C ALA A 120 11.56 -21.22 -3.49
N CYS A 121 10.95 -20.80 -4.60
CA CYS A 121 9.95 -21.56 -5.35
C CYS A 121 10.65 -22.39 -6.43
N ALA A 122 10.64 -23.71 -6.26
CA ALA A 122 11.32 -24.63 -7.17
C ALA A 122 10.40 -25.17 -8.28
N LYS A 123 9.08 -25.23 -8.02
CA LYS A 123 8.10 -25.85 -8.91
C LYS A 123 7.45 -24.83 -9.83
N HIS A 124 6.93 -23.74 -9.26
CA HIS A 124 6.12 -22.78 -10.00
C HIS A 124 6.42 -21.32 -9.59
N PRO A 125 7.65 -20.82 -9.80
CA PRO A 125 7.99 -19.43 -9.50
C PRO A 125 7.21 -18.41 -10.35
N GLU A 126 6.72 -18.79 -11.53
CA GLU A 126 6.04 -17.91 -12.49
C GLU A 126 4.74 -17.29 -11.96
N ARG A 127 4.11 -17.90 -10.96
CA ARG A 127 2.85 -17.41 -10.33
C ARG A 127 3.08 -16.43 -9.17
N CYS A 128 4.33 -16.15 -8.83
CA CYS A 128 4.70 -15.30 -7.70
C CYS A 128 4.85 -13.85 -8.16
N LEU A 129 4.26 -12.90 -7.43
CA LEU A 129 4.38 -11.47 -7.69
C LEU A 129 4.24 -10.65 -6.41
N ILE A 130 4.65 -9.39 -6.44
CA ILE A 130 4.26 -8.40 -5.45
C ILE A 130 2.90 -7.81 -5.86
N ALA A 131 2.00 -7.69 -4.90
CA ALA A 131 0.85 -6.81 -4.96
C ALA A 131 0.86 -5.93 -3.71
N HIS A 132 1.66 -4.87 -3.75
CA HIS A 132 1.89 -3.99 -2.61
C HIS A 132 0.69 -3.04 -2.44
N PRO A 133 -0.04 -3.11 -1.31
CA PRO A 133 -1.08 -2.14 -1.02
C PRO A 133 -0.50 -0.86 -0.45
N PHE A 134 -1.33 0.17 -0.33
CA PHE A 134 -1.01 1.32 0.49
C PHE A 134 -1.91 1.36 1.74
N ASN A 135 -1.35 1.78 2.88
CA ASN A 135 -2.04 1.69 4.16
C ASN A 135 -3.04 2.84 4.37
N PRO A 136 -4.30 2.58 4.79
CA PRO A 136 -4.94 1.27 5.03
C PRO A 136 -5.49 0.56 3.77
N PRO A 137 -5.12 -0.72 3.50
CA PRO A 137 -5.53 -1.42 2.28
C PRO A 137 -7.04 -1.56 2.04
N HIS A 138 -7.87 -1.51 3.08
CA HIS A 138 -9.33 -1.65 2.94
C HIS A 138 -9.98 -0.37 2.41
N LEU A 139 -9.32 0.78 2.54
CA LEU A 139 -9.78 2.07 2.02
C LEU A 139 -8.98 2.50 0.80
N ILE A 140 -7.65 2.53 0.90
CA ILE A 140 -6.81 3.01 -0.20
C ILE A 140 -6.89 2.02 -1.38
N PRO A 141 -7.27 2.50 -2.58
CA PRO A 141 -7.48 1.61 -3.71
C PRO A 141 -6.17 1.23 -4.44
N LEU A 142 -5.07 1.97 -4.23
CA LEU A 142 -3.83 1.74 -4.96
C LEU A 142 -3.22 0.35 -4.62
N VAL A 143 -2.86 -0.38 -5.67
CA VAL A 143 -2.08 -1.63 -5.57
C VAL A 143 -0.95 -1.60 -6.60
N GLU A 144 0.29 -1.71 -6.13
CA GLU A 144 1.48 -1.73 -6.99
C GLU A 144 1.84 -3.19 -7.31
N LEU A 145 1.77 -3.55 -8.59
CA LEU A 145 2.06 -4.89 -9.08
C LEU A 145 3.47 -4.94 -9.66
N VAL A 146 4.30 -5.86 -9.18
CA VAL A 146 5.62 -6.09 -9.76
C VAL A 146 5.99 -7.57 -9.73
N GLY A 147 6.47 -8.08 -10.86
CA GLY A 147 7.02 -9.44 -10.96
C GLY A 147 8.50 -9.50 -10.66
N GLY A 148 8.99 -10.68 -10.29
CA GLY A 148 10.41 -11.00 -10.32
C GLY A 148 10.83 -11.57 -11.68
N ASP A 149 12.08 -12.00 -11.79
CA ASP A 149 12.68 -12.47 -13.04
C ASP A 149 11.95 -13.66 -13.70
N ALA A 150 11.23 -14.48 -12.91
CA ALA A 150 10.56 -15.68 -13.38
C ALA A 150 9.03 -15.48 -13.52
N THR A 151 8.50 -14.35 -13.03
CA THR A 151 7.06 -14.10 -13.01
C THR A 151 6.48 -14.03 -14.43
N GLY A 152 5.42 -14.81 -14.67
CA GLY A 152 4.69 -14.80 -15.93
C GLY A 152 3.97 -13.46 -16.14
N GLN A 153 4.11 -12.88 -17.33
CA GLN A 153 3.41 -11.64 -17.68
C GLN A 153 1.89 -11.85 -17.73
N ASP A 154 1.44 -13.06 -18.09
CA ASP A 154 0.04 -13.45 -18.01
C ASP A 154 -0.46 -13.45 -16.57
N VAL A 155 0.36 -13.86 -15.59
CA VAL A 155 0.01 -13.82 -14.17
C VAL A 155 -0.20 -12.38 -13.72
N ILE A 156 0.72 -11.46 -14.05
CA ILE A 156 0.57 -10.03 -13.73
C ILE A 156 -0.73 -9.48 -14.35
N ALA A 157 -1.00 -9.78 -15.62
CA ALA A 157 -2.20 -9.31 -16.29
C ALA A 157 -3.49 -9.84 -15.64
N ARG A 158 -3.54 -11.12 -15.26
CA ARG A 158 -4.68 -11.74 -14.56
C ARG A 158 -4.89 -11.12 -13.17
N VAL A 159 -3.82 -10.93 -12.40
CA VAL A 159 -3.91 -10.34 -11.05
C VAL A 159 -4.29 -8.86 -11.13
N LYS A 160 -3.79 -8.15 -12.14
CA LYS A 160 -4.25 -6.78 -12.45
C LYS A 160 -5.76 -6.73 -12.70
N GLN A 161 -6.24 -7.59 -13.60
CA GLN A 161 -7.67 -7.68 -13.91
C GLN A 161 -8.51 -8.03 -12.66
N PHE A 162 -8.01 -8.96 -11.83
CA PHE A 162 -8.66 -9.31 -10.58
C PHE A 162 -8.82 -8.10 -9.65
N TYR A 163 -7.74 -7.36 -9.39
CA TYR A 163 -7.81 -6.18 -8.54
C TYR A 163 -8.67 -5.05 -9.12
N ASP A 164 -8.53 -4.76 -10.41
CA ASP A 164 -9.32 -3.73 -11.10
C ASP A 164 -10.83 -4.04 -11.01
N ALA A 165 -11.21 -5.32 -11.17
CA ALA A 165 -12.60 -5.76 -11.04
C ALA A 165 -13.19 -5.54 -9.64
N LEU A 166 -12.34 -5.44 -8.61
CA LEU A 166 -12.73 -5.13 -7.23
C LEU A 166 -12.69 -3.64 -6.91
N GLY A 167 -12.51 -2.78 -7.92
CA GLY A 167 -12.41 -1.34 -7.77
C GLY A 167 -11.10 -0.86 -7.12
N LYS A 168 -10.07 -1.72 -7.08
CA LYS A 168 -8.70 -1.27 -6.82
C LYS A 168 -8.15 -0.55 -8.04
N GLN A 169 -7.14 0.27 -7.81
CA GLN A 169 -6.43 1.05 -8.82
C GLN A 169 -5.04 0.47 -8.95
N THR A 170 -4.82 -0.38 -9.95
CA THR A 170 -3.54 -1.06 -10.11
C THR A 170 -2.57 -0.28 -10.97
N ILE A 171 -1.30 -0.25 -10.56
CA ILE A 171 -0.19 0.13 -11.42
C ILE A 171 0.74 -1.07 -11.59
N VAL A 172 1.29 -1.23 -12.80
CA VAL A 172 2.27 -2.30 -13.08
C VAL A 172 3.65 -1.65 -13.19
N LEU A 173 4.57 -2.06 -12.33
CA LEU A 173 5.95 -1.61 -12.37
C LEU A 173 6.71 -2.43 -13.41
N ASN A 174 7.37 -1.73 -14.33
CA ASN A 174 8.21 -2.36 -15.34
C ASN A 174 9.52 -2.92 -14.78
N LYS A 175 9.91 -2.50 -13.57
CA LYS A 175 11.16 -2.88 -12.93
C LYS A 175 11.00 -2.89 -11.41
N GLU A 176 11.55 -3.91 -10.77
CA GLU A 176 11.64 -4.01 -9.32
C GLU A 176 12.53 -2.90 -8.73
N MET A 177 12.07 -2.33 -7.62
CA MET A 177 12.84 -1.33 -6.88
C MET A 177 12.44 -1.33 -5.40
N THR A 178 13.39 -1.00 -4.54
CA THR A 178 13.12 -0.84 -3.10
C THR A 178 12.23 0.36 -2.85
N GLY A 179 11.16 0.15 -2.07
CA GLY A 179 10.16 1.16 -1.73
C GLY A 179 9.09 1.39 -2.79
N HIS A 180 9.07 0.60 -3.88
CA HIS A 180 8.10 0.74 -4.98
C HIS A 180 7.98 2.18 -5.49
N VAL A 181 6.87 2.59 -6.10
CA VAL A 181 6.73 3.96 -6.63
C VAL A 181 6.15 4.90 -5.58
N ALA A 182 5.02 4.51 -4.96
CA ALA A 182 4.29 5.37 -4.04
C ALA A 182 5.11 5.73 -2.79
N ASN A 183 5.78 4.77 -2.14
CA ASN A 183 6.58 5.08 -0.95
C ASN A 183 7.82 5.91 -1.30
N ARG A 184 8.40 5.75 -2.50
CA ARG A 184 9.53 6.60 -2.94
C ARG A 184 9.13 8.04 -3.15
N LEU A 185 7.95 8.30 -3.72
CA LEU A 185 7.41 9.65 -3.86
C LEU A 185 7.13 10.27 -2.49
N ALA A 186 6.51 9.51 -1.57
CA ALA A 186 6.26 9.94 -0.20
C ALA A 186 7.56 10.21 0.57
N ALA A 187 8.57 9.35 0.43
CA ALA A 187 9.88 9.50 1.07
C ALA A 187 10.64 10.72 0.53
N ALA A 188 10.54 11.01 -0.77
CA ALA A 188 11.15 12.22 -1.35
C ALA A 188 10.54 13.50 -0.77
N LEU A 189 9.21 13.54 -0.64
CA LEU A 189 8.51 14.65 0.01
C LEU A 189 8.91 14.78 1.49
N PHE A 190 8.88 13.69 2.24
CA PHE A 190 9.23 13.70 3.65
C PHE A 190 10.69 14.10 3.90
N ARG A 191 11.61 13.65 3.04
CA ARG A 191 13.03 14.05 3.10
C ARG A 191 13.17 15.57 3.03
N GLU A 192 12.43 16.23 2.15
CA GLU A 192 12.49 17.68 2.01
C GLU A 192 11.81 18.39 3.19
N VAL A 193 10.65 17.91 3.65
CA VAL A 193 10.01 18.44 4.87
C VAL A 193 10.95 18.36 6.06
N TYR A 194 11.62 17.21 6.25
CA TYR A 194 12.59 16.99 7.31
C TYR A 194 13.76 17.98 7.21
N HIS A 195 14.29 18.20 6.00
CA HIS A 195 15.34 19.17 5.76
C HIS A 195 14.94 20.60 6.15
N LEU A 196 13.80 21.08 5.64
CA LEU A 196 13.33 22.45 5.88
C LEU A 196 13.01 22.71 7.35
N VAL A 197 12.47 21.72 8.07
CA VAL A 197 12.25 21.80 9.51
C VAL A 197 13.57 21.83 10.27
N GLY A 198 14.56 21.03 9.86
CA GLY A 198 15.89 20.98 10.46
C GLY A 198 16.67 22.28 10.30
N GLU A 199 16.63 22.88 9.11
CA GLU A 199 17.24 24.20 8.83
C GLU A 199 16.45 25.36 9.45
N GLY A 200 15.32 25.09 10.11
CA GLY A 200 14.50 26.12 10.73
C GLY A 200 13.77 27.04 9.75
N VAL A 201 13.67 26.65 8.48
CA VAL A 201 12.94 27.38 7.44
C VAL A 201 11.44 27.43 7.76
N VAL A 202 10.91 26.35 8.33
CA VAL A 202 9.49 26.21 8.67
C VAL A 202 9.29 25.39 9.94
N SER A 203 8.15 25.59 10.62
CA SER A 203 7.67 24.72 11.71
C SER A 203 7.10 23.42 11.15
N VAL A 204 6.96 22.39 11.97
CA VAL A 204 6.33 21.11 11.56
C VAL A 204 4.87 21.36 11.21
N ALA A 205 4.17 22.15 12.02
CA ALA A 205 2.76 22.48 11.80
C ALA A 205 2.53 23.23 10.47
N ASP A 206 3.43 24.16 10.11
CA ASP A 206 3.30 24.91 8.86
C ASP A 206 3.80 24.11 7.66
N ALA A 207 4.77 23.20 7.82
CA ALA A 207 5.13 22.24 6.78
C ALA A 207 3.96 21.33 6.42
N ASP A 208 3.27 20.78 7.42
CA ASP A 208 2.07 19.96 7.22
C ASP A 208 0.96 20.76 6.54
N LYS A 209 0.73 22.02 6.93
CA LYS A 209 -0.24 22.89 6.24
C LYS A 209 0.18 23.18 4.80
N ALA A 210 1.46 23.44 4.55
CA ALA A 210 1.97 23.71 3.21
C ALA A 210 1.69 22.52 2.28
N VAL A 211 1.86 21.29 2.76
CA VAL A 211 1.50 20.07 2.03
C VAL A 211 -0.01 19.92 1.90
N ALA A 212 -0.74 19.90 3.02
CA ALA A 212 -2.17 19.53 3.06
C ALA A 212 -3.07 20.55 2.37
N TRP A 213 -2.82 21.86 2.56
CA TRP A 213 -3.61 22.95 1.99
C TRP A 213 -3.04 23.52 0.69
N GLY A 214 -1.82 23.15 0.32
CA GLY A 214 -1.18 23.53 -0.95
C GLY A 214 -1.35 22.46 -2.02
N PRO A 215 -0.27 21.75 -2.41
CA PRO A 215 -0.33 20.79 -3.51
C PRO A 215 -1.13 19.53 -3.13
N GLY A 216 -1.25 19.17 -1.85
CA GLY A 216 -2.01 18.01 -1.37
C GLY A 216 -3.48 17.99 -1.80
N LEU A 217 -4.16 19.15 -1.80
CA LEU A 217 -5.53 19.27 -2.33
C LEU A 217 -5.59 18.91 -3.82
N ARG A 218 -4.58 19.31 -4.60
CA ARG A 218 -4.50 18.99 -6.04
C ARG A 218 -4.11 17.53 -6.25
N TRP A 219 -3.19 16.99 -5.46
CA TRP A 219 -2.78 15.57 -5.49
C TRP A 219 -3.94 14.63 -5.16
N GLY A 220 -4.77 15.02 -4.21
CA GLY A 220 -6.02 14.32 -3.88
C GLY A 220 -6.99 14.23 -5.05
N LEU A 221 -6.86 15.07 -6.09
CA LEU A 221 -7.75 15.09 -7.27
C LEU A 221 -7.06 14.66 -8.56
N MET A 222 -5.74 14.83 -8.69
CA MET A 222 -4.97 14.60 -9.91
C MET A 222 -3.53 14.16 -9.62
N GLY A 223 -2.95 13.32 -10.49
CA GLY A 223 -1.52 13.01 -10.42
C GLY A 223 -0.63 14.22 -10.75
N GLN A 224 0.65 14.15 -10.36
CA GLN A 224 1.59 15.27 -10.50
C GLN A 224 1.80 15.72 -11.95
N CYS A 225 1.96 14.78 -12.88
CA CYS A 225 2.16 15.11 -14.30
C CYS A 225 0.95 15.84 -14.90
N LEU A 226 -0.27 15.41 -14.59
CA LEU A 226 -1.48 16.07 -15.07
C LEU A 226 -1.67 17.45 -14.41
N THR A 227 -1.31 17.56 -13.13
CA THR A 227 -1.30 18.83 -12.39
C THR A 227 -0.40 19.86 -13.09
N TYR A 228 0.77 19.45 -13.59
CA TYR A 228 1.68 20.31 -14.35
C TYR A 228 1.26 20.50 -15.80
N HIS A 229 0.63 19.51 -16.41
CA HIS A 229 0.01 19.66 -17.72
C HIS A 229 -1.03 20.78 -17.70
N LEU A 230 -1.92 20.80 -16.70
CA LEU A 230 -2.86 21.90 -16.49
C LEU A 230 -2.16 23.22 -16.14
N GLY A 231 -1.07 23.16 -15.37
CA GLY A 231 -0.26 24.33 -15.03
C GLY A 231 0.34 25.05 -16.25
N GLY A 232 0.50 24.36 -17.37
CA GLY A 232 0.94 24.95 -18.64
C GLY A 232 -0.16 25.62 -19.45
N GLY A 233 -1.41 25.64 -18.98
CA GLY A 233 -2.53 26.29 -19.68
C GLY A 233 -2.86 25.61 -21.01
N ALA A 234 -3.22 26.39 -22.04
CA ALA A 234 -3.62 25.87 -23.35
C ALA A 234 -2.52 25.08 -24.07
N GLY A 235 -1.24 25.37 -23.78
CA GLY A 235 -0.10 24.65 -24.33
C GLY A 235 0.28 23.37 -23.57
N GLY A 236 -0.43 23.07 -22.48
CA GLY A 236 -0.22 21.86 -21.69
C GLY A 236 1.20 21.75 -21.12
N ILE A 237 1.62 20.51 -20.87
CA ILE A 237 2.94 20.23 -20.28
C ILE A 237 4.12 20.75 -21.12
N ALA A 238 3.98 20.86 -22.44
CA ALA A 238 5.04 21.39 -23.30
C ALA A 238 5.33 22.86 -22.97
N HIS A 239 4.28 23.68 -22.88
CA HIS A 239 4.40 25.07 -22.49
C HIS A 239 4.89 25.22 -21.04
N PHE A 240 4.43 24.36 -20.12
CA PHE A 240 4.97 24.32 -18.76
C PHE A 240 6.48 24.07 -18.75
N LEU A 241 6.97 23.08 -19.49
CA LEU A 241 8.39 22.72 -19.53
C LEU A 241 9.24 23.82 -20.18
N GLU A 242 8.76 24.46 -21.24
CA GLU A 242 9.46 25.57 -21.90
C GLU A 242 9.75 26.73 -20.93
N HIS A 243 8.83 27.02 -20.01
CA HIS A 243 8.91 28.19 -19.13
C HIS A 243 9.42 27.88 -17.72
N LEU A 244 9.13 26.68 -17.20
CA LEU A 244 9.37 26.34 -15.80
C LEU A 244 10.44 25.27 -15.59
N SER A 245 10.95 24.62 -16.65
CA SER A 245 12.03 23.63 -16.48
C SER A 245 13.29 24.23 -15.84
N GLY A 246 13.72 25.42 -16.26
CA GLY A 246 14.87 26.12 -15.69
C GLY A 246 14.69 26.43 -14.20
N PRO A 247 13.65 27.18 -13.80
CA PRO A 247 13.36 27.44 -12.39
C PRO A 247 13.21 26.17 -11.55
N ILE A 248 12.45 25.18 -12.02
CA ILE A 248 12.26 23.92 -11.30
C ILE A 248 13.58 23.17 -11.09
N THR A 249 14.45 23.16 -12.10
CA THR A 249 15.77 22.54 -11.96
C THR A 249 16.59 23.25 -10.89
N SER A 250 16.58 24.58 -10.87
CA SER A 250 17.27 25.33 -9.81
C SER A 250 16.74 25.02 -8.41
N TRP A 251 15.42 24.81 -8.26
CA TRP A 251 14.83 24.37 -6.99
C TRP A 251 15.23 22.94 -6.63
N TRP A 252 15.33 22.03 -7.62
CA TRP A 252 15.80 20.66 -7.39
C TRP A 252 17.25 20.61 -6.93
N ASP A 253 18.10 21.47 -7.49
CA ASP A 253 19.51 21.56 -7.13
C ASP A 253 19.73 22.10 -5.70
N ASP A 254 18.77 22.89 -5.20
CA ASP A 254 18.77 23.45 -3.84
C ASP A 254 18.13 22.51 -2.78
N LEU A 255 17.49 21.41 -3.20
CA LEU A 255 16.85 20.47 -2.27
C LEU A 255 17.87 19.82 -1.32
N GLY A 256 17.42 19.57 -0.09
CA GLY A 256 18.25 18.97 0.94
C GLY A 256 18.57 17.50 0.72
N THR A 257 19.67 17.08 1.35
CA THR A 257 20.05 15.67 1.50
C THR A 257 20.26 15.28 2.98
N PRO A 258 19.26 15.51 3.85
CA PRO A 258 19.41 15.27 5.28
C PRO A 258 19.60 13.78 5.58
N SER A 259 20.20 13.53 6.73
CA SER A 259 20.11 12.24 7.44
C SER A 259 19.31 12.45 8.73
N PHE A 260 18.80 11.37 9.32
CA PHE A 260 18.17 11.47 10.62
C PHE A 260 19.14 12.02 11.65
N ASP A 261 18.63 12.92 12.47
CA ASP A 261 19.37 13.74 13.41
C ASP A 261 18.55 13.84 14.70
N PRO A 262 19.13 13.51 15.87
CA PRO A 262 18.38 13.47 17.13
C PRO A 262 17.72 14.80 17.53
N GLU A 263 18.27 15.93 17.11
CA GLU A 263 17.69 17.24 17.42
C GLU A 263 16.44 17.51 16.58
N VAL A 264 16.53 17.25 15.27
CA VAL A 264 15.38 17.39 14.36
C VAL A 264 14.29 16.36 14.69
N ASP A 265 14.65 15.12 15.01
CA ASP A 265 13.72 14.06 15.45
C ASP A 265 12.93 14.49 16.69
N ARG A 266 13.61 15.10 17.67
CA ARG A 266 12.98 15.63 18.89
C ARG A 266 12.04 16.79 18.57
N LYS A 267 12.45 17.73 17.70
CA LYS A 267 11.60 18.85 17.26
C LYS A 267 10.31 18.34 16.61
N LEU A 268 10.43 17.39 15.68
CA LEU A 268 9.29 16.70 15.07
C LEU A 268 8.38 16.06 16.12
N THR A 269 8.97 15.31 17.05
CA THR A 269 8.22 14.62 18.11
C THR A 269 7.44 15.58 18.99
N ASP A 270 8.06 16.67 19.44
CA ASP A 270 7.46 17.62 20.38
C ASP A 270 6.37 18.46 19.71
N GLU A 271 6.59 18.91 18.47
CA GLU A 271 5.57 19.64 17.70
C GLU A 271 4.40 18.74 17.32
N LEU A 272 4.64 17.49 16.88
CA LEU A 272 3.56 16.55 16.57
C LEU A 272 2.73 16.17 17.80
N ARG A 273 3.34 16.04 18.98
CA ARG A 273 2.60 15.88 20.25
C ARG A 273 1.70 17.07 20.55
N THR A 274 2.18 18.27 20.28
CA THR A 274 1.38 19.50 20.43
C THR A 274 0.20 19.52 19.46
N ILE A 275 0.43 19.13 18.20
CA ILE A 275 -0.63 19.02 17.17
C ILE A 275 -1.64 17.95 17.55
N GLN A 276 -1.18 16.79 18.02
CA GLN A 276 -2.03 15.69 18.48
C GLN A 276 -2.97 16.15 19.61
N GLY A 277 -2.43 16.88 20.60
CA GLY A 277 -3.19 17.32 21.77
C GLY A 277 -3.67 16.12 22.59
N GLU A 278 -4.92 16.16 23.06
CA GLU A 278 -5.51 15.11 23.89
C GLU A 278 -6.03 13.90 23.09
N ARG A 279 -6.04 13.99 21.75
CA ARG A 279 -6.56 12.93 20.88
C ARG A 279 -5.64 11.72 20.89
N SER A 280 -6.25 10.54 20.96
CA SER A 280 -5.58 9.27 20.71
C SER A 280 -5.22 9.11 19.23
N MET A 281 -4.22 8.28 18.94
CA MET A 281 -3.89 7.92 17.56
C MET A 281 -5.05 7.24 16.83
N GLN A 282 -5.93 6.55 17.57
CA GLN A 282 -7.12 5.92 17.02
C GLN A 282 -8.15 6.97 16.57
N GLU A 283 -8.37 8.03 17.35
CA GLU A 283 -9.27 9.12 16.97
C GLU A 283 -8.75 9.86 15.73
N LEU A 284 -7.44 10.14 15.68
CA LEU A 284 -6.82 10.76 14.50
C LEU A 284 -6.96 9.88 13.25
N ALA A 285 -6.73 8.57 13.37
CA ALA A 285 -6.91 7.63 12.27
C ALA A 285 -8.37 7.55 11.81
N ALA A 286 -9.32 7.49 12.76
CA ALA A 286 -10.74 7.44 12.44
C ALA A 286 -11.24 8.70 11.72
N GLU A 287 -10.76 9.88 12.12
CA GLU A 287 -11.07 11.13 11.43
C GLU A 287 -10.50 11.15 9.99
N ARG A 288 -9.23 10.78 9.84
CA ARG A 288 -8.58 10.64 8.53
C ARG A 288 -9.36 9.68 7.63
N ASP A 289 -9.69 8.51 8.14
CA ASP A 289 -10.31 7.44 7.36
C ASP A 289 -11.74 7.81 6.92
N ARG A 290 -12.51 8.50 7.76
CA ARG A 290 -13.82 9.05 7.38
C ARG A 290 -13.70 10.06 6.23
N LEU A 291 -12.80 11.04 6.34
CA LEU A 291 -12.60 12.05 5.30
C LEU A 291 -12.02 11.46 4.00
N LEU A 292 -11.18 10.43 4.13
CA LEU A 292 -10.60 9.70 3.02
C LEU A 292 -11.68 9.00 2.17
N VAL A 293 -12.72 8.44 2.80
CA VAL A 293 -13.86 7.86 2.06
C VAL A 293 -14.55 8.94 1.20
N GLU A 294 -14.83 10.10 1.77
CA GLU A 294 -15.45 11.22 1.04
C GLU A 294 -14.59 11.67 -0.16
N LEU A 295 -13.27 11.73 0.03
CA LEU A 295 -12.31 12.07 -1.03
C LEU A 295 -12.25 10.99 -2.13
N ILE A 296 -12.24 9.70 -1.75
CA ILE A 296 -12.24 8.58 -2.69
C ILE A 296 -13.52 8.61 -3.53
N ASP A 297 -14.68 8.85 -2.92
CA ASP A 297 -15.95 8.94 -3.63
C ASP A 297 -15.98 10.15 -4.56
N ALA A 298 -15.38 11.28 -4.16
CA ALA A 298 -15.17 12.41 -5.07
C ALA A 298 -14.29 12.04 -6.27
N ARG A 299 -13.20 11.30 -6.05
CA ARG A 299 -12.33 10.84 -7.15
C ARG A 299 -13.01 9.86 -8.09
N ARG A 300 -13.83 8.93 -7.58
CA ARG A 300 -14.58 7.97 -8.41
C ARG A 300 -15.58 8.63 -9.36
N ARG A 301 -15.98 9.88 -9.10
CA ARG A 301 -16.82 10.70 -9.98
C ARG A 301 -16.01 11.51 -11.01
N SER A 302 -14.69 11.53 -10.89
CA SER A 302 -13.80 12.24 -11.82
C SER A 302 -13.68 11.48 -13.14
N PHE A 303 -13.29 12.20 -14.20
CA PHE A 303 -13.00 11.60 -15.51
C PHE A 303 -11.66 10.85 -15.56
N LEU A 304 -10.85 11.00 -14.51
CA LEU A 304 -9.58 10.30 -14.39
C LEU A 304 -9.82 8.87 -13.89
N PRO A 305 -9.17 7.88 -14.52
CA PRO A 305 -9.29 6.48 -14.09
C PRO A 305 -8.88 6.28 -12.64
#